data_AF-A0A1Q7TN40-F1
#
_entry.id   AF-A0A1Q7TN40-F1
#
_cell.length_a   1.000
_cell.length_b   1.000
_cell.length_c   1.000
_cell.angle_alpha   90.00
_cell.angle_beta   90.00
_cell.angle_gamma   90.00
#
_symmetry.space_group_name_H-M   'P 1'
#
loop_
_entity.id
_entity.type
_entity.pdbx_description
1 polymer ?
#
loop_
_entity_poly.entity_id
_entity_poly.type
_entity_poly.pdbx_seq_one_letter_code
_entity_poly.pdbx_strand_id
1 'polypeptide(L)'
;MNDLVAFAMLGLVVQFTSLGASTPEGVTIGLVALNNVLFIGLVFCVATVLKLTTRLGRNSESYMQTFVSKLRGQEASFALCISTALGLGAAAELLGIHFAVGAFYGGLLMTPQLLGRVQFNRVRNAVSSVTFGLFAPVFFAYVGLKFSVTFTAWPLILGITAIAFIGKLIGGLMGGFVAGFRGAPLLALGVGLNARGMMELLLAQVGLATGIIDTNLYSALVIMTLTTTLCTPPILKHLLRRFTVADILPRVPGPVAVGGNEPTTRIPSDETAR
;
A
#
# COMPACT_ATOMS: atom_id res chain seq x y z
N MET A 1 -0.72 6.83 4.46
CA MET A 1 -0.06 8.13 4.74
C MET A 1 1.43 7.98 5.02
N ASN A 2 1.85 7.11 5.96
CA ASN A 2 3.28 6.92 6.29
C ASN A 2 4.18 6.73 5.06
N ASP A 3 3.82 5.79 4.17
CA ASP A 3 4.63 5.47 2.99
C ASP A 3 4.64 6.61 1.96
N LEU A 4 3.55 7.38 1.87
CA LEU A 4 3.46 8.55 0.99
C LEU A 4 4.38 9.67 1.48
N VAL A 5 4.38 9.92 2.80
CA VAL A 5 5.25 10.91 3.42
C VAL A 5 6.71 10.50 3.28
N ALA A 6 7.02 9.22 3.53
CA ALA A 6 8.36 8.68 3.37
C ALA A 6 8.90 8.90 1.94
N PHE A 7 8.05 8.69 0.93
CA PHE A 7 8.42 8.97 -0.45
C PHE A 7 8.57 10.44 -0.80
N ALA A 8 7.68 11.30 -0.29
CA ALA A 8 7.82 12.74 -0.47
C ALA A 8 9.12 13.25 0.15
N MET A 9 9.46 12.75 1.34
CA MET A 9 10.73 13.03 2.03
C MET A 9 11.93 12.49 1.25
N LEU A 10 11.87 11.27 0.72
CA LEU A 10 12.95 10.71 -0.09
C LEU A 10 13.19 11.53 -1.37
N GLY A 11 12.11 11.91 -2.08
CA GLY A 11 12.21 12.78 -3.25
C GLY A 11 12.86 14.12 -2.92
N LEU A 12 12.42 14.75 -1.82
CA LEU A 12 13.06 15.97 -1.29
C LEU A 12 14.55 15.77 -1.04
N VAL A 13 14.94 14.75 -0.28
CA VAL A 13 16.34 14.53 0.10
C VAL A 13 17.21 14.24 -1.13
N VAL A 14 16.75 13.40 -2.06
CA VAL A 14 17.48 13.10 -3.31
C VAL A 14 17.66 14.36 -4.15
N GLN A 15 16.62 15.20 -4.24
CA GLN A 15 16.65 16.43 -5.02
C GLN A 15 17.52 17.52 -4.37
N PHE A 16 17.58 17.57 -3.04
CA PHE A 16 18.55 18.41 -2.32
C PHE A 16 19.99 17.95 -2.57
N THR A 17 20.26 16.65 -2.55
CA THR A 17 21.60 16.12 -2.81
C THR A 17 22.05 16.39 -4.26
N SER A 18 21.12 16.41 -5.22
CA SER A 18 21.46 16.68 -6.64
C SER A 18 21.58 18.17 -6.98
N LEU A 19 20.83 19.05 -6.30
CA LEU A 19 20.84 20.51 -6.54
C LEU A 19 21.75 21.31 -5.60
N GLY A 20 22.19 20.69 -4.50
CA GLY A 20 22.76 21.35 -3.31
C GLY A 20 24.15 21.97 -3.42
N ALA A 21 24.72 22.15 -4.62
CA ALA A 21 26.05 22.74 -4.76
C ALA A 21 26.06 24.20 -5.25
N SER A 22 24.97 24.73 -5.83
CA SER A 22 25.06 26.00 -6.59
C SER A 22 23.79 26.85 -6.67
N THR A 23 22.69 26.48 -6.01
CA THR A 23 21.41 27.21 -6.07
C THR A 23 20.95 27.72 -4.70
N PRO A 24 20.37 28.92 -4.58
CA PRO A 24 19.85 29.43 -3.31
C PRO A 24 18.78 28.51 -2.70
N GLU A 25 18.84 28.28 -1.39
CA GLU A 25 17.97 27.34 -0.66
C GLU A 25 16.46 27.58 -0.85
N GLY A 26 16.04 28.84 -0.98
CA GLY A 26 14.63 29.18 -1.24
C GLY A 26 14.14 28.77 -2.63
N VAL A 27 15.04 28.81 -3.63
CA VAL A 27 14.71 28.45 -5.02
C VAL A 27 14.59 26.94 -5.17
N THR A 28 15.45 26.16 -4.50
CA THR A 28 15.38 24.70 -4.52
C THR A 28 14.10 24.18 -3.88
N ILE A 29 13.74 24.70 -2.69
CA ILE A 29 12.48 24.35 -2.00
C ILE A 29 11.28 24.69 -2.90
N GLY A 30 11.28 25.88 -3.51
CA GLY A 30 10.22 26.31 -4.42
C GLY A 30 10.08 25.40 -5.64
N LEU A 31 11.20 25.02 -6.27
CA LEU A 31 11.23 24.12 -7.43
C LEU A 31 10.74 22.71 -7.07
N VAL A 32 11.15 22.18 -5.93
CA VAL A 32 10.69 20.86 -5.46
C VAL A 32 9.19 20.88 -5.18
N ALA A 33 8.70 21.91 -4.49
CA ALA A 33 7.27 22.06 -4.22
C ALA A 33 6.47 22.15 -5.53
N LEU A 34 6.94 22.92 -6.50
CA LEU A 34 6.33 23.04 -7.82
C LEU A 34 6.28 21.69 -8.54
N ASN A 35 7.38 20.94 -8.60
CA ASN A 35 7.42 19.63 -9.24
C ASN A 35 6.44 18.64 -8.60
N ASN A 36 6.32 18.66 -7.27
CA ASN A 36 5.33 17.84 -6.55
C ASN A 36 3.90 18.24 -6.89
N VAL A 37 3.60 19.54 -6.95
CA VAL A 37 2.27 20.04 -7.34
C VAL A 37 1.95 19.66 -8.79
N LEU A 38 2.91 19.81 -9.71
CA LEU A 38 2.77 19.41 -11.11
C LEU A 38 2.51 17.91 -11.24
N PHE A 39 3.25 17.08 -10.48
CA PHE A 39 3.05 15.64 -10.47
C PHE A 39 1.67 15.25 -9.93
N ILE A 40 1.23 15.86 -8.82
CA ILE A 40 -0.13 15.65 -8.29
C ILE A 40 -1.17 16.08 -9.33
N GLY A 41 -0.97 17.23 -9.98
CA GLY A 41 -1.83 17.71 -11.06
C GLY A 41 -1.91 16.72 -12.23
N LEU A 42 -0.78 16.14 -12.65
CA LEU A 42 -0.71 15.10 -13.66
C LEU A 42 -1.51 13.85 -13.24
N VAL A 43 -1.34 13.37 -12.00
CA VAL A 43 -2.09 12.23 -11.46
C VAL A 43 -3.59 12.50 -11.48
N PHE A 44 -4.02 13.70 -11.07
CA PHE A 44 -5.43 14.11 -11.13
C PHE A 44 -5.95 14.21 -12.57
N CYS A 45 -5.14 14.73 -13.49
CA CYS A 45 -5.48 14.80 -14.91
C CYS A 45 -5.71 13.39 -15.48
N VAL A 46 -4.76 12.47 -15.29
CA VAL A 46 -4.90 11.07 -15.70
C VAL A 46 -6.12 10.41 -15.04
N ALA A 47 -6.33 10.63 -13.74
CA ALA A 47 -7.51 10.11 -13.03
C ALA A 47 -8.82 10.62 -13.62
N THR A 48 -8.86 11.90 -14.03
CA THR A 48 -10.04 12.56 -14.59
C THR A 48 -10.31 12.05 -15.99
N VAL A 49 -9.28 11.94 -16.83
CA VAL A 49 -9.36 11.32 -18.17
C VAL A 49 -9.91 9.90 -18.04
N LEU A 50 -9.31 9.06 -17.20
CA LEU A 50 -9.76 7.68 -16.97
C LEU A 50 -11.22 7.59 -16.48
N LYS A 51 -11.64 8.47 -15.56
CA LYS A 51 -13.04 8.56 -15.08
C LYS A 51 -14.01 9.15 -16.11
N LEU A 52 -13.57 10.08 -16.95
CA LEU A 52 -14.40 10.66 -18.00
C LEU A 52 -14.70 9.60 -19.05
N THR A 53 -13.71 8.76 -19.40
CA THR A 53 -13.90 7.61 -20.27
C THR A 53 -14.92 6.61 -19.72
N THR A 54 -15.10 6.53 -18.40
CA THR A 54 -16.17 5.70 -17.81
C THR A 54 -17.52 6.39 -17.75
N ARG A 55 -17.58 7.71 -17.53
CA ARG A 55 -18.82 8.49 -17.44
C ARG A 55 -19.50 8.75 -18.78
N LEU A 56 -18.74 8.85 -19.88
CA LEU A 56 -19.30 8.97 -21.23
C LEU A 56 -20.02 7.68 -21.68
N GLY A 57 -19.77 6.54 -21.01
CA GLY A 57 -20.50 5.28 -21.23
C GLY A 57 -21.89 5.35 -20.63
N ARG A 58 -22.86 5.79 -21.44
CA ARG A 58 -24.21 6.16 -21.01
C ARG A 58 -25.15 4.97 -20.74
N ASN A 59 -24.69 3.71 -20.87
CA ASN A 59 -25.58 2.55 -20.73
C ASN A 59 -24.84 1.27 -20.32
N SER A 60 -24.76 0.96 -19.02
CA SER A 60 -24.23 -0.26 -18.36
C SER A 60 -22.82 -0.78 -18.74
N GLU A 61 -22.24 -0.35 -19.86
CA GLU A 61 -20.89 -0.60 -20.32
C GLU A 61 -20.19 0.74 -20.55
N SER A 62 -19.07 0.94 -19.87
CA SER A 62 -18.22 2.12 -19.99
C SER A 62 -17.58 2.19 -21.39
N TYR A 63 -17.32 3.39 -21.96
CA TYR A 63 -16.60 3.50 -23.25
C TYR A 63 -15.22 2.85 -23.20
N MET A 64 -14.57 2.85 -22.04
CA MET A 64 -13.33 2.11 -21.85
C MET A 64 -13.55 0.60 -21.82
N GLN A 65 -14.70 0.12 -21.32
CA GLN A 65 -15.08 -1.29 -21.42
C GLN A 65 -15.41 -1.67 -22.86
N THR A 66 -16.03 -0.79 -23.64
CA THR A 66 -16.24 -0.99 -25.08
C THR A 66 -14.91 -0.93 -25.85
N PHE A 67 -13.99 -0.02 -25.52
CA PHE A 67 -12.68 0.07 -26.15
C PHE A 67 -11.79 -1.13 -25.78
N VAL A 68 -11.82 -1.58 -24.52
CA VAL A 68 -11.14 -2.79 -24.04
C VAL A 68 -11.81 -4.06 -24.54
N SER A 69 -13.14 -4.07 -24.79
CA SER A 69 -13.82 -5.22 -25.40
C SER A 69 -13.64 -5.27 -26.91
N LYS A 70 -13.45 -4.11 -27.56
CA LYS A 70 -13.14 -3.96 -28.99
C LYS A 70 -11.67 -4.23 -29.28
N LEU A 71 -10.77 -3.86 -28.35
CA LEU A 71 -9.41 -4.39 -28.23
C LEU A 71 -9.49 -5.78 -27.56
N ARG A 72 -10.12 -6.74 -28.24
CA ARG A 72 -10.23 -8.14 -27.79
C ARG A 72 -8.84 -8.71 -27.47
N GLY A 73 -8.48 -8.66 -26.20
CA GLY A 73 -7.27 -9.31 -25.70
C GLY A 73 -7.23 -9.24 -24.18
N GLN A 74 -7.08 -10.39 -23.53
CA GLN A 74 -6.80 -10.49 -22.08
C GLN A 74 -5.58 -9.62 -21.69
N GLU A 75 -4.68 -9.40 -22.65
CA GLU A 75 -3.47 -8.60 -22.58
C GLU A 75 -3.72 -7.10 -22.50
N ALA A 76 -4.81 -6.57 -23.08
CA ALA A 76 -5.03 -5.12 -23.16
C ALA A 76 -5.26 -4.48 -21.78
N SER A 77 -6.00 -5.15 -20.90
CA SER A 77 -6.21 -4.68 -19.52
C SER A 77 -4.93 -4.73 -18.69
N PHE A 78 -4.13 -5.79 -18.88
CA PHE A 78 -2.83 -5.92 -18.20
C PHE A 78 -1.85 -4.86 -18.70
N ALA A 79 -1.72 -4.70 -20.02
CA ALA A 79 -0.88 -3.69 -20.65
C ALA A 79 -1.27 -2.28 -20.22
N LEU A 80 -2.56 -1.96 -20.13
CA LEU A 80 -3.05 -0.66 -19.66
C LEU A 80 -2.67 -0.39 -18.20
N CYS A 81 -2.82 -1.38 -17.31
CA CYS A 81 -2.41 -1.23 -15.91
C CYS A 81 -0.90 -1.00 -15.79
N ILE A 82 -0.10 -1.83 -16.47
CA ILE A 82 1.36 -1.74 -16.42
C ILE A 82 1.85 -0.45 -17.09
N SER A 83 1.33 -0.08 -18.26
CA SER A 83 1.73 1.13 -18.96
C SER A 83 1.38 2.40 -18.18
N THR A 84 0.23 2.42 -17.49
CA THR A 84 -0.13 3.56 -16.64
C THR A 84 0.77 3.65 -15.41
N ALA A 85 1.08 2.51 -14.77
CA ALA A 85 2.00 2.47 -13.64
C ALA A 85 3.41 2.91 -14.03
N LEU A 86 3.95 2.36 -15.12
CA LEU A 86 5.28 2.72 -15.63
C LEU A 86 5.32 4.15 -16.18
N GLY A 87 4.28 4.58 -16.88
CA GLY A 87 4.17 5.94 -17.42
C GLY A 87 4.13 7.01 -16.32
N LEU A 88 3.36 6.78 -15.25
CA LEU A 88 3.38 7.66 -14.08
C LEU A 88 4.70 7.53 -13.30
N GLY A 89 5.33 6.36 -13.25
CA GLY A 89 6.66 6.17 -12.68
C GLY A 89 7.72 6.99 -13.40
N ALA A 90 7.77 6.92 -14.72
CA ALA A 90 8.66 7.71 -15.56
C ALA A 90 8.39 9.22 -15.41
N ALA A 91 7.13 9.63 -15.37
CA ALA A 91 6.77 11.03 -15.13
C ALA A 91 7.20 11.51 -13.74
N ALA A 92 7.10 10.66 -12.71
CA ALA A 92 7.61 10.98 -11.38
C ALA A 92 9.12 11.21 -11.41
N GLU A 93 9.86 10.31 -12.06
CA GLU A 93 11.33 10.39 -12.17
C GLU A 93 11.80 11.64 -12.92
N LEU A 94 11.09 12.02 -14.01
CA LEU A 94 11.35 13.27 -14.74
C LEU A 94 11.15 14.52 -13.89
N LEU A 95 10.27 14.46 -12.89
CA LEU A 95 9.98 15.56 -11.97
C LEU A 95 10.86 15.52 -10.71
N GLY A 96 11.84 14.60 -10.62
CA GLY A 96 12.70 14.44 -9.46
C GLY A 96 12.03 13.73 -8.27
N ILE A 97 10.90 13.08 -8.51
CA ILE A 97 10.18 12.27 -7.53
C ILE A 97 10.59 10.81 -7.75
N HIS A 98 10.66 10.03 -6.67
CA HIS A 98 10.99 8.61 -6.78
C HIS A 98 9.94 7.85 -7.63
N PHE A 99 10.38 7.11 -8.65
CA PHE A 99 9.50 6.42 -9.62
C PHE A 99 8.45 5.49 -8.97
N ALA A 100 8.79 4.88 -7.82
CA ALA A 100 7.88 4.01 -7.07
C ALA A 100 6.59 4.73 -6.65
N VAL A 101 6.64 6.04 -6.41
CA VAL A 101 5.47 6.89 -6.12
C VAL A 101 4.53 6.91 -7.32
N GLY A 102 5.08 7.14 -8.51
CA GLY A 102 4.32 7.14 -9.75
C GLY A 102 3.69 5.80 -10.07
N ALA A 103 4.43 4.71 -9.92
CA ALA A 103 3.90 3.37 -10.08
C ALA A 103 2.78 3.06 -9.07
N PHE A 104 2.93 3.48 -7.81
CA PHE A 104 1.90 3.34 -6.78
C PHE A 104 0.61 4.09 -7.16
N TYR A 105 0.71 5.35 -7.58
CA TYR A 105 -0.44 6.11 -8.04
C TYR A 105 -1.09 5.47 -9.28
N GLY A 106 -0.29 5.01 -10.25
CA GLY A 106 -0.84 4.29 -11.41
C GLY A 106 -1.63 3.04 -11.03
N GLY A 107 -1.15 2.28 -10.04
CA GLY A 107 -1.91 1.16 -9.47
C GLY A 107 -3.20 1.59 -8.76
N LEU A 108 -3.16 2.69 -7.99
CA LEU A 108 -4.36 3.24 -7.31
C LEU A 108 -5.44 3.71 -8.27
N LEU A 109 -5.07 4.21 -9.45
CA LEU A 109 -6.02 4.64 -10.47
C LEU A 109 -6.76 3.45 -11.11
N MET A 110 -6.16 2.26 -11.09
CA MET A 110 -6.75 1.03 -11.63
C MET A 110 -7.76 0.45 -10.64
N THR A 111 -9.03 0.82 -10.81
CA THR A 111 -10.12 0.39 -9.93
C THR A 111 -10.99 -0.69 -10.58
N PRO A 112 -11.70 -1.52 -9.78
CA PRO A 112 -12.67 -2.49 -10.31
C PRO A 112 -13.78 -1.84 -11.15
N GLN A 113 -14.14 -0.60 -10.87
CA GLN A 113 -15.10 0.21 -11.61
C GLN A 113 -14.58 0.59 -13.00
N LEU A 114 -13.25 0.76 -13.12
CA LEU A 114 -12.58 1.12 -14.36
C LEU A 114 -12.48 -0.08 -15.31
N LEU A 115 -12.00 -1.23 -14.79
CA LEU A 115 -11.70 -2.42 -15.59
C LEU A 115 -12.85 -3.43 -15.67
N GLY A 116 -13.81 -3.37 -14.74
CA GLY A 116 -14.73 -4.48 -14.48
C GLY A 116 -14.13 -5.49 -13.49
N ARG A 117 -14.98 -6.06 -12.62
CA ARG A 117 -14.51 -6.93 -11.50
C ARG A 117 -13.74 -8.15 -11.97
N VAL A 118 -14.15 -8.77 -13.07
CA VAL A 118 -13.53 -10.01 -13.58
C VAL A 118 -12.11 -9.72 -14.09
N GLN A 119 -11.95 -8.69 -14.92
CA GLN A 119 -10.68 -8.26 -15.49
C GLN A 119 -9.74 -7.75 -14.41
N PHE A 120 -10.25 -6.94 -13.48
CA PHE A 120 -9.48 -6.47 -12.32
C PHE A 120 -8.90 -7.63 -11.52
N ASN A 121 -9.72 -8.63 -11.18
CA ASN A 121 -9.24 -9.79 -10.42
C ASN A 121 -8.20 -10.60 -11.19
N ARG A 122 -8.35 -10.75 -12.51
CA ARG A 122 -7.35 -11.43 -13.35
C ARG A 122 -6.03 -10.69 -13.39
N VAL A 123 -6.04 -9.38 -13.66
CA VAL A 123 -4.84 -8.54 -13.67
C VAL A 123 -4.17 -8.56 -12.30
N ARG A 124 -4.95 -8.41 -11.21
CA ARG A 124 -4.43 -8.51 -9.85
C ARG A 124 -3.76 -9.85 -9.59
N ASN A 125 -4.36 -10.96 -10.00
CA ASN A 125 -3.78 -12.28 -9.81
C ASN A 125 -2.50 -12.44 -10.65
N ALA A 126 -2.48 -12.01 -11.91
CA ALA A 126 -1.29 -12.06 -12.76
C ALA A 126 -0.13 -11.24 -12.15
N VAL A 127 -0.40 -9.99 -11.77
CA VAL A 127 0.58 -9.12 -11.09
C VAL A 127 1.04 -9.76 -9.78
N SER A 128 0.13 -10.32 -8.98
CA SER A 128 0.46 -11.01 -7.73
C SER A 128 1.37 -12.22 -7.97
N SER A 129 1.07 -13.07 -8.94
CA SER A 129 1.87 -14.24 -9.28
C SER A 129 3.29 -13.84 -9.71
N VAL A 130 3.44 -12.83 -10.55
CA VAL A 130 4.76 -12.33 -10.97
C VAL A 130 5.48 -11.67 -9.80
N THR A 131 4.78 -10.87 -9.00
CA THR A 131 5.37 -10.16 -7.85
C THR A 131 5.88 -11.13 -6.80
N PHE A 132 5.05 -12.05 -6.33
CA PHE A 132 5.44 -12.98 -5.25
C PHE A 132 6.25 -14.17 -5.76
N GLY A 133 6.07 -14.59 -7.01
CA GLY A 133 6.81 -15.71 -7.60
C GLY A 133 8.21 -15.34 -8.07
N LEU A 134 8.45 -14.07 -8.46
CA LEU A 134 9.72 -13.65 -9.06
C LEU A 134 10.31 -12.43 -8.36
N PHE A 135 9.61 -11.29 -8.35
CA PHE A 135 10.21 -10.03 -7.91
C PHE A 135 10.51 -9.97 -6.41
N ALA A 136 9.63 -10.48 -5.56
CA ALA A 136 9.85 -10.51 -4.11
C ALA A 136 11.08 -11.36 -3.74
N PRO A 137 11.21 -12.63 -4.18
CA PRO A 137 12.42 -13.41 -3.92
C PRO A 137 13.71 -12.73 -4.38
N VAL A 138 13.72 -12.16 -5.59
CA VAL A 138 14.87 -11.44 -6.13
C VAL A 138 15.19 -10.18 -5.31
N PHE A 139 14.17 -9.41 -4.92
CA PHE A 139 14.34 -8.23 -4.07
C PHE A 139 14.95 -8.59 -2.71
N PHE A 140 14.44 -9.62 -2.05
CA PHE A 140 14.98 -10.05 -0.75
C PHE A 140 16.39 -10.63 -0.87
N ALA A 141 16.70 -11.35 -1.95
CA ALA A 141 18.07 -11.79 -2.23
C ALA A 141 19.03 -10.61 -2.43
N TYR A 142 18.61 -9.58 -3.17
CA TYR A 142 19.40 -8.36 -3.36
C TYR A 142 19.63 -7.58 -2.06
N VAL A 143 18.59 -7.40 -1.25
CA VAL A 143 18.69 -6.77 0.08
C VAL A 143 19.69 -7.54 0.96
N GLY A 144 19.63 -8.87 0.95
CA GLY A 144 20.54 -9.74 1.68
C GLY A 144 21.98 -9.73 1.18
N LEU A 145 22.22 -9.50 -0.12
CA LEU A 145 23.57 -9.40 -0.67
C LEU A 145 24.30 -8.14 -0.21
N LYS A 146 23.58 -7.04 -0.01
CA LYS A 146 24.12 -5.76 0.49
C LYS A 146 24.26 -5.71 2.01
N PHE A 147 23.70 -6.69 2.70
CA PHE A 147 23.71 -6.78 4.14
C PHE A 147 25.09 -7.21 4.64
N SER A 148 25.63 -6.46 5.61
CA SER A 148 26.91 -6.79 6.26
C SER A 148 26.86 -6.39 7.72
N VAL A 149 26.94 -7.37 8.62
CA VAL A 149 26.91 -7.14 10.07
C VAL A 149 28.29 -7.34 10.64
N THR A 150 28.82 -6.29 11.25
CA THR A 150 30.00 -6.36 12.09
C THR A 150 29.58 -6.32 13.57
N PHE A 151 30.35 -6.94 14.46
CA PHE A 151 30.03 -6.96 15.89
C PHE A 151 29.88 -5.57 16.52
N THR A 152 30.55 -4.56 15.97
CA THR A 152 30.46 -3.16 16.39
C THR A 152 29.09 -2.51 16.11
N ALA A 153 28.29 -3.09 15.21
CA ALA A 153 26.99 -2.55 14.83
C ALA A 153 25.86 -2.93 15.81
N TRP A 154 26.04 -3.94 16.67
CA TRP A 154 24.97 -4.45 17.56
C TRP A 154 24.32 -3.41 18.48
N PRO A 155 25.06 -2.50 19.15
CA PRO A 155 24.45 -1.47 19.98
C PRO A 155 23.55 -0.53 19.17
N LEU A 156 23.98 -0.16 17.97
CA LEU A 156 23.22 0.69 17.05
C LEU A 156 21.97 -0.04 16.55
N ILE A 157 22.09 -1.32 16.17
CA ILE A 157 20.97 -2.17 15.74
C ILE A 157 19.92 -2.24 16.85
N LEU A 158 20.32 -2.56 18.08
CA LEU A 158 19.41 -2.70 19.21
C LEU A 158 18.77 -1.36 19.59
N GLY A 159 19.55 -0.28 19.61
CA GLY A 159 19.06 1.06 19.92
C GLY A 159 18.01 1.54 18.91
N ILE A 160 18.32 1.47 17.61
CA ILE A 160 17.38 1.86 16.54
C ILE A 160 16.15 0.96 16.57
N THR A 161 16.32 -0.35 16.75
CA THR A 161 15.18 -1.28 16.80
C THR A 161 14.25 -0.97 17.96
N ALA A 162 14.78 -0.74 19.16
CA ALA A 162 13.99 -0.42 20.33
C ALA A 162 13.23 0.90 20.15
N ILE A 163 13.93 1.97 19.73
CA ILE A 163 13.32 3.28 19.51
C ILE A 163 12.26 3.21 18.41
N ALA A 164 12.58 2.58 17.29
CA ALA A 164 11.68 2.43 16.14
C ALA A 164 10.42 1.62 16.49
N PHE A 165 10.57 0.54 17.25
CA PHE A 165 9.46 -0.31 17.67
C PHE A 165 8.58 0.38 18.71
N ILE A 166 9.18 0.96 19.76
CA ILE A 166 8.44 1.63 20.84
C ILE A 166 7.74 2.87 20.29
N GLY A 167 8.43 3.70 19.50
CA GLY A 167 7.85 4.92 18.95
C GLY A 167 6.64 4.65 18.06
N LYS A 168 6.72 3.65 17.17
CA LYS A 168 5.60 3.25 16.32
C LYS A 168 4.49 2.58 17.11
N LEU A 169 4.81 1.74 18.10
CA LEU A 169 3.82 1.11 18.96
C LEU A 169 3.01 2.17 19.70
N ILE A 170 3.68 3.12 20.37
CA ILE A 170 3.04 4.20 21.11
C ILE A 170 2.21 5.07 20.16
N GLY A 171 2.75 5.46 19.00
CA GLY A 171 2.01 6.25 18.01
C GLY A 171 0.75 5.52 17.51
N GLY A 172 0.84 4.22 17.25
CA GLY A 172 -0.30 3.38 16.87
C GLY A 172 -1.34 3.25 17.97
N LEU A 173 -0.91 3.10 19.23
CA LEU A 173 -1.81 3.05 20.38
C LEU A 173 -2.47 4.40 20.64
N MET A 174 -1.75 5.52 20.55
CA MET A 174 -2.34 6.85 20.70
C MET A 174 -3.37 7.12 19.60
N GLY A 175 -3.03 6.83 18.34
CA GLY A 175 -3.94 6.98 17.21
C GLY A 175 -5.19 6.09 17.34
N GLY A 176 -5.01 4.84 17.75
CA GLY A 176 -6.11 3.92 18.01
C GLY A 176 -7.01 4.37 19.16
N PHE A 177 -6.42 4.90 20.24
CA PHE A 177 -7.16 5.40 21.39
C PHE A 177 -8.02 6.61 21.01
N VAL A 178 -7.46 7.55 20.24
CA VAL A 178 -8.18 8.71 19.70
C VAL A 178 -9.31 8.28 18.75
N ALA A 179 -9.09 7.21 17.97
CA ALA A 179 -10.12 6.61 17.12
C ALA A 179 -11.17 5.79 17.90
N GLY A 180 -11.10 5.73 19.22
CA GLY A 180 -12.09 5.07 20.09
C GLY A 180 -11.82 3.60 20.39
N PHE A 181 -10.70 3.03 19.94
CA PHE A 181 -10.34 1.64 20.25
C PHE A 181 -9.84 1.52 21.69
N ARG A 182 -10.22 0.43 22.37
CA ARG A 182 -9.78 0.12 23.75
C ARG A 182 -9.39 -1.35 23.89
N GLY A 183 -8.56 -1.67 24.88
CA GLY A 183 -8.24 -3.05 25.26
C GLY A 183 -7.48 -3.84 24.19
N ALA A 184 -7.89 -5.09 23.96
CA ALA A 184 -7.22 -5.99 23.01
C ALA A 184 -7.28 -5.51 21.54
N PRO A 185 -8.39 -4.93 21.03
CA PRO A 185 -8.42 -4.28 19.71
C PRO A 185 -7.39 -3.16 19.55
N LEU A 186 -7.20 -2.34 20.59
CA LEU A 186 -6.23 -1.25 20.58
C LEU A 186 -4.79 -1.78 20.46
N LEU A 187 -4.46 -2.80 21.27
CA LEU A 187 -3.15 -3.45 21.23
C LEU A 187 -2.90 -4.14 19.89
N ALA A 188 -3.91 -4.81 19.33
CA ALA A 188 -3.81 -5.43 18.01
C ALA A 188 -3.61 -4.39 16.91
N LEU A 189 -4.25 -3.24 16.99
CA LEU A 189 -4.03 -2.12 16.07
C LEU A 189 -2.61 -1.58 16.19
N GLY A 190 -2.13 -1.32 17.40
CA GLY A 190 -0.76 -0.85 17.64
C GLY A 190 0.30 -1.81 17.11
N VAL A 191 0.15 -3.12 17.38
CA VAL A 191 1.04 -4.17 16.87
C VAL A 191 0.90 -4.35 15.37
N GLY A 192 -0.32 -4.29 14.82
CA GLY A 192 -0.55 -4.40 13.38
C GLY A 192 0.12 -3.28 12.58
N LEU A 193 0.14 -2.06 13.14
CA LEU A 193 0.80 -0.90 12.53
C LEU A 193 2.34 -0.93 12.66
N ASN A 194 2.88 -1.82 13.49
CA ASN A 194 4.33 -2.05 13.61
C ASN A 194 4.88 -2.96 12.51
N ALA A 195 4.04 -3.67 11.74
CA ALA A 195 4.52 -4.41 10.59
C ALA A 195 5.20 -3.46 9.60
N ARG A 196 6.50 -3.68 9.37
CA ARG A 196 7.32 -2.82 8.52
C ARG A 196 7.32 -3.38 7.09
N GLY A 197 6.92 -2.57 6.13
CA GLY A 197 6.68 -3.02 4.76
C GLY A 197 7.95 -3.08 3.90
N MET A 198 7.78 -3.56 2.66
CA MET A 198 8.83 -3.52 1.62
C MET A 198 9.34 -2.10 1.34
N MET A 199 8.50 -1.08 1.58
CA MET A 199 8.82 0.32 1.32
C MET A 199 10.01 0.81 2.14
N GLU A 200 10.16 0.36 3.37
CA GLU A 200 11.24 0.84 4.21
C GLU A 200 12.58 0.22 3.86
N LEU A 201 12.58 -1.06 3.46
CA LEU A 201 13.74 -1.70 2.87
C LEU A 201 14.14 -1.00 1.56
N LEU A 202 13.17 -0.59 0.75
CA LEU A 202 13.42 0.20 -0.45
C LEU A 202 14.06 1.54 -0.11
N LEU A 203 13.54 2.28 0.88
CA LEU A 203 14.13 3.56 1.31
C LEU A 203 15.55 3.38 1.83
N ALA A 204 15.80 2.36 2.66
CA ALA A 204 17.14 2.05 3.15
C ALA A 204 18.10 1.77 1.98
N GLN A 205 17.65 1.01 0.98
CA GLN A 205 18.44 0.71 -0.20
C GLN A 205 18.76 1.96 -1.03
N VAL A 206 17.78 2.84 -1.24
CA VAL A 206 18.00 4.11 -1.94
C VAL A 206 18.96 5.01 -1.15
N GLY A 207 18.81 5.09 0.16
CA GLY A 207 19.71 5.82 1.04
C GLY A 207 21.15 5.30 0.95
N LEU A 208 21.34 3.98 0.90
CA LEU A 208 22.66 3.37 0.74
C LEU A 208 23.24 3.66 -0.66
N ALA A 209 22.42 3.54 -1.71
CA ALA A 209 22.84 3.77 -3.08
C ALA A 209 23.24 5.23 -3.37
N THR A 210 22.58 6.17 -2.69
CA THR A 210 22.86 7.62 -2.78
C THR A 210 23.97 8.06 -1.82
N GLY A 211 24.48 7.16 -0.97
CA GLY A 211 25.51 7.48 0.04
C GLY A 211 25.00 8.28 1.24
N ILE A 212 23.69 8.45 1.38
CA ILE A 212 23.06 9.15 2.52
C ILE A 212 23.27 8.36 3.82
N ILE A 213 23.22 7.03 3.73
CA ILE A 213 23.46 6.13 4.86
C ILE A 213 24.61 5.18 4.54
N ASP A 214 25.35 4.78 5.57
CA ASP A 214 26.43 3.79 5.44
C ASP A 214 25.90 2.35 5.56
N THR A 215 26.78 1.39 5.27
CA THR A 215 26.44 -0.05 5.31
C THR A 215 26.00 -0.52 6.70
N ASN A 216 26.53 0.08 7.77
CA ASN A 216 26.15 -0.28 9.14
C ASN A 216 24.71 0.14 9.44
N LEU A 217 24.35 1.39 9.11
CA LEU A 217 22.99 1.89 9.31
C LEU A 217 22.00 1.16 8.39
N TYR A 218 22.36 0.89 7.13
CA TYR A 218 21.56 0.06 6.23
C TYR A 218 21.28 -1.31 6.85
N SER A 219 22.32 -2.02 7.32
CA SER A 219 22.17 -3.36 7.89
C SER A 219 21.33 -3.34 9.17
N ALA A 220 21.44 -2.29 9.98
CA ALA A 220 20.59 -2.10 11.15
C ALA A 220 19.11 -1.89 10.81
N LEU A 221 18.82 -1.08 9.79
CA LEU A 221 17.46 -0.87 9.31
C LEU A 221 16.85 -2.15 8.71
N VAL A 222 17.66 -2.96 8.02
CA VAL A 222 17.25 -4.27 7.49
C VAL A 222 16.90 -5.24 8.61
N ILE A 223 17.77 -5.41 9.62
CA ILE A 223 17.48 -6.29 10.77
C ILE A 223 16.22 -5.83 11.49
N MET A 224 16.15 -4.55 11.84
CA MET A 224 14.99 -3.97 12.51
C MET A 224 13.70 -4.26 11.74
N THR A 225 13.70 -4.03 10.43
CA THR A 225 12.55 -4.25 9.56
C THR A 225 12.17 -5.73 9.49
N LEU A 226 13.13 -6.64 9.26
CA LEU A 226 12.85 -8.07 9.17
C LEU A 226 12.36 -8.64 10.50
N THR A 227 13.01 -8.29 11.61
CA THR A 227 12.63 -8.75 12.95
C THR A 227 11.21 -8.30 13.29
N THR A 228 10.91 -7.01 13.14
CA THR A 228 9.57 -6.50 13.45
C THR A 228 8.48 -7.09 12.54
N THR A 229 8.77 -7.29 11.25
CA THR A 229 7.83 -7.87 10.29
C THR A 229 7.60 -9.36 10.50
N LEU A 230 8.61 -10.12 10.91
CA LEU A 230 8.44 -11.54 11.25
C LEU A 230 7.75 -11.73 12.60
N CYS A 231 8.02 -10.85 13.57
CA CYS A 231 7.38 -10.90 14.89
C CYS A 231 5.91 -10.44 14.89
N THR A 232 5.52 -9.55 13.96
CA THR A 232 4.16 -8.98 13.97
C THR A 232 3.05 -10.01 13.73
N PRO A 233 3.08 -10.87 12.69
CA PRO A 233 2.03 -11.86 12.43
C PRO A 233 1.73 -12.82 13.60
N PRO A 234 2.71 -13.44 14.29
CA PRO A 234 2.41 -14.33 15.40
C PRO A 234 1.82 -13.57 16.60
N ILE A 235 2.33 -12.38 16.92
CA ILE A 235 1.80 -11.54 18.01
C ILE A 235 0.36 -11.11 17.67
N LEU A 236 0.12 -10.67 16.45
CA LEU A 236 -1.19 -10.24 15.99
C LEU A 236 -2.19 -11.39 16.00
N LYS A 237 -1.80 -12.59 15.57
CA LYS A 237 -2.64 -13.80 15.66
C LYS A 237 -3.02 -14.13 17.10
N HIS A 238 -2.12 -13.95 18.06
CA HIS A 238 -2.40 -14.16 19.48
C HIS A 238 -3.36 -13.09 20.05
N LEU A 239 -3.18 -11.83 19.66
CA LEU A 239 -4.06 -10.74 20.10
C LEU A 239 -5.46 -10.83 19.50
N LEU A 240 -5.58 -11.19 18.22
CA LEU A 240 -6.86 -11.38 17.54
C LEU A 240 -7.69 -12.54 18.12
N ARG A 241 -7.07 -13.48 18.84
CA ARG A 241 -7.80 -14.52 19.59
C ARG A 241 -8.51 -13.99 20.83
N ARG A 242 -8.21 -12.77 21.28
CA ARG A 242 -8.72 -12.18 22.51
C ARG A 242 -9.95 -11.28 22.31
N PHE A 243 -10.40 -11.06 21.07
CA PHE A 243 -11.58 -10.26 20.77
C PHE A 243 -12.16 -10.67 19.41
N THR A 244 -13.46 -10.45 19.23
CA THR A 244 -14.17 -10.72 17.98
C THR A 244 -14.46 -9.41 17.24
N VAL A 245 -14.71 -9.47 15.93
CA VAL A 245 -15.13 -8.31 15.13
C VAL A 245 -16.38 -7.62 15.71
N ALA A 246 -17.26 -8.40 16.36
CA ALA A 246 -18.44 -7.90 17.06
C ALA A 246 -18.13 -6.97 18.24
N ASP A 247 -16.91 -7.04 18.80
CA ASP A 247 -16.46 -6.16 19.89
C ASP A 247 -15.97 -4.80 19.39
N ILE A 248 -15.83 -4.64 18.06
CA ILE A 248 -15.25 -3.45 17.41
C ILE A 248 -16.30 -2.66 16.64
N LEU A 249 -17.20 -3.36 15.94
CA LEU A 249 -18.24 -2.70 15.15
C LEU A 249 -19.44 -2.33 16.03
N PRO A 250 -20.09 -1.18 15.78
CA PRO A 250 -21.38 -0.90 16.40
C PRO A 250 -22.36 -2.02 16.04
N ARG A 251 -23.14 -2.49 17.03
CA ARG A 251 -24.18 -3.49 16.77
C ARG A 251 -25.13 -2.95 15.71
N VAL A 252 -25.07 -3.53 14.51
CA VAL A 252 -26.11 -3.31 13.50
C VAL A 252 -27.38 -3.91 14.09
N PRO A 253 -28.46 -3.12 14.31
CA PRO A 253 -29.73 -3.70 14.73
C PRO A 253 -30.10 -4.80 13.75
N GLY A 254 -30.50 -5.97 14.25
CA GLY A 254 -30.99 -7.06 13.40
C GLY A 254 -32.07 -6.54 12.44
N PRO A 255 -32.31 -7.22 11.31
CA PRO A 255 -33.38 -6.83 10.40
C PRO A 255 -34.64 -6.60 11.25
N VAL A 256 -35.19 -5.38 11.15
CA VAL A 256 -36.44 -5.00 11.82
C VAL A 256 -37.41 -6.14 11.52
N ALA A 257 -37.86 -6.84 12.56
CA ALA A 257 -38.89 -7.85 12.41
C ALA A 257 -40.04 -7.17 11.68
N VAL A 258 -40.22 -7.51 10.41
CA VAL A 258 -41.34 -7.03 9.62
C VAL A 258 -42.55 -7.65 10.27
N GLY A 259 -43.21 -6.88 11.13
CA GLY A 259 -44.45 -7.29 11.75
C GLY A 259 -45.49 -7.55 10.66
N GLY A 260 -46.10 -8.74 10.71
CA GLY A 260 -47.37 -9.01 10.04
C GLY A 260 -47.28 -9.93 8.83
N ASN A 261 -47.80 -11.15 9.04
CA ASN A 261 -48.28 -12.12 8.05
C ASN A 261 -47.24 -12.88 7.22
N GLU A 262 -46.67 -13.93 7.83
CA GLU A 262 -46.32 -15.14 7.10
C GLU A 262 -47.61 -15.77 6.52
N PRO A 263 -47.70 -16.03 5.20
CA PRO A 263 -48.65 -17.02 4.71
C PRO A 263 -48.11 -18.39 5.11
N THR A 264 -48.83 -19.07 5.99
CA THR A 264 -48.64 -20.49 6.30
C THR A 264 -48.68 -21.34 5.04
N THR A 265 -47.53 -21.62 4.44
CA THR A 265 -47.36 -22.75 3.53
C THR A 265 -47.14 -23.99 4.38
N ARG A 266 -48.24 -24.63 4.80
CA ARG A 266 -48.20 -26.01 5.30
C ARG A 266 -47.67 -26.89 4.18
N ILE A 267 -46.46 -27.41 4.34
CA ILE A 267 -45.97 -28.55 3.56
C ILE A 267 -46.71 -29.78 4.10
N PRO A 268 -47.50 -30.50 3.28
CA PRO A 268 -48.14 -31.73 3.74
C PRO A 268 -47.07 -32.80 3.99
N SER A 269 -47.10 -33.39 5.18
CA SER A 269 -46.35 -34.59 5.51
C SER A 269 -47.03 -35.78 4.82
N ASP A 270 -46.46 -36.24 3.70
CA ASP A 270 -46.79 -37.57 3.16
C ASP A 270 -46.12 -38.62 4.03
N GLU A 271 -46.91 -39.16 4.95
CA GLU A 271 -46.72 -40.47 5.55
C GLU A 271 -47.59 -41.46 4.76
N THR A 272 -47.05 -42.67 4.56
CA THR A 272 -47.63 -43.87 3.92
C THR A 272 -47.63 -43.97 2.39
N ALA A 273 -46.72 -44.79 1.85
CA ALA A 273 -47.10 -46.11 1.31
C ALA A 273 -45.88 -46.93 0.86
N ARG A 274 -45.71 -48.07 1.55
CA ARG A 274 -45.18 -49.38 1.08
C ARG A 274 -43.74 -49.51 0.61
#